data_AF-I3REU7-F1
#
_entry.id   AF-I3REU7-F1
#
_cell.length_a   1.000
_cell.length_b   1.000
_cell.length_c   1.000
_cell.angle_alpha   90.00
_cell.angle_beta   90.00
_cell.angle_gamma   90.00
#
_symmetry.space_group_name_H-M   'P 1'
#
loop_
_entity.id
_entity.type
_entity.pdbx_description
1 polymer ?
#
loop_
_entity_poly.entity_id
_entity_poly.type
_entity_poly.pdbx_seq_one_letter_code
_entity_poly.pdbx_strand_id
1 'polypeptide(L)'
;MIRVVIKPNKGFGKIKAEISKDLYSEILSISEKFGVSPEEIIILALKGNFKKPENVDLEKLEKEVQNLEKKVWELEKRYAPLKFKAYNLFEENKLLAIELSGLIAENVQLRRFLRKKVEVNKELRKIVNYYLGLGADDE
;
A
#
# COMPACT_ATOMS: atom_id res chain seq x y z
N MET A 1 -24.69 -13.68 34.11
CA MET A 1 -25.61 -12.72 33.45
C MET A 1 -25.07 -11.31 33.66
N ILE A 2 -25.16 -10.46 32.64
CA ILE A 2 -24.76 -9.06 32.67
C ILE A 2 -26.02 -8.21 32.52
N ARG A 3 -26.15 -7.18 33.35
CA ARG A 3 -27.25 -6.21 33.27
C ARG A 3 -26.86 -5.06 32.36
N VAL A 4 -27.61 -4.89 31.29
CA VAL A 4 -27.48 -3.74 30.39
C VAL A 4 -28.67 -2.81 30.60
N VAL A 5 -28.39 -1.51 30.76
CA VAL A 5 -29.42 -0.48 30.94
C VAL A 5 -29.49 0.34 29.66
N ILE A 6 -30.55 0.12 28.88
CA ILE A 6 -30.78 0.84 27.63
C ILE A 6 -31.64 2.06 27.95
N LYS A 7 -31.12 3.26 27.65
CA LYS A 7 -31.86 4.53 27.77
C LYS A 7 -32.46 4.89 26.40
N PRO A 8 -33.77 5.11 26.29
CA PRO A 8 -34.37 5.58 25.05
C PRO A 8 -34.09 7.07 24.80
N ASN A 9 -34.01 7.47 23.53
CA ASN A 9 -33.84 8.86 23.12
C ASN A 9 -35.13 9.71 23.28
N LYS A 10 -36.30 9.09 23.46
CA LYS A 10 -37.58 9.75 23.79
C LYS A 10 -38.37 8.90 24.80
N GLY A 11 -38.82 9.50 25.91
CA GLY A 11 -39.60 8.86 26.98
C GLY A 11 -38.80 8.49 28.25
N PHE A 12 -39.49 8.12 29.34
CA PHE A 12 -38.91 7.88 30.69
C PHE A 12 -38.63 6.40 31.03
N GLY A 13 -38.82 5.46 30.10
CA GLY A 13 -38.65 4.03 30.37
C GLY A 13 -37.19 3.56 30.26
N LYS A 14 -36.51 3.28 31.37
CA LYS A 14 -35.21 2.57 31.35
C LYS A 14 -35.47 1.07 31.16
N ILE A 15 -35.02 0.48 30.05
CA ILE A 15 -35.11 -0.97 29.84
C ILE A 15 -33.89 -1.61 30.48
N LYS A 16 -34.11 -2.51 31.45
CA LYS A 16 -33.07 -3.35 32.02
C LYS A 16 -33.17 -4.72 31.36
N ALA A 17 -32.14 -5.10 30.61
CA ALA A 17 -32.04 -6.42 30.01
C ALA A 17 -30.95 -7.23 30.72
N GLU A 18 -31.25 -8.49 31.04
CA GLU A 18 -30.26 -9.45 31.53
C GLU A 18 -29.81 -10.32 30.35
N ILE A 19 -28.54 -10.21 30.00
CA ILE A 19 -27.94 -10.90 28.86
C ILE A 19 -26.93 -11.92 29.39
N SER A 20 -26.77 -13.06 28.71
CA SER A 20 -25.72 -14.03 29.06
C SER A 20 -24.33 -13.40 28.88
N LYS A 21 -23.35 -13.90 29.62
CA LYS A 21 -21.98 -13.37 29.58
C LYS A 21 -21.35 -13.58 28.19
N ASP A 22 -21.67 -14.71 27.58
CA ASP A 22 -21.17 -15.12 26.27
C ASP A 22 -21.72 -14.21 25.17
N LEU A 23 -23.02 -13.94 25.17
CA LEU A 23 -23.66 -13.09 24.17
C LEU A 23 -23.21 -11.62 24.31
N TYR A 24 -22.98 -11.14 25.53
CA TYR A 24 -22.41 -9.80 25.75
C TYR A 24 -20.96 -9.70 25.25
N SER A 25 -20.16 -10.77 25.34
CA SER A 25 -18.80 -10.79 24.80
C SER A 25 -18.79 -10.70 23.26
N GLU A 26 -19.76 -11.33 22.60
CA GLU A 26 -19.95 -11.20 21.16
C GLU A 26 -20.34 -9.77 20.78
N ILE A 27 -21.26 -9.15 21.53
CA ILE A 27 -21.67 -7.75 21.31
C ILE A 27 -20.46 -6.80 21.45
N LEU A 28 -19.60 -7.01 22.45
CA LEU A 28 -18.37 -6.22 22.61
C LEU A 28 -17.42 -6.37 21.42
N SER A 29 -17.25 -7.60 20.91
CA SER A 29 -16.39 -7.83 19.75
C SER A 29 -16.89 -7.11 18.49
N ILE A 30 -18.21 -6.99 18.33
CA ILE A 30 -18.84 -6.25 17.23
C ILE A 30 -18.70 -4.74 17.47
N SER A 31 -18.86 -4.30 18.72
CA SER A 31 -18.67 -2.91 19.13
C SER A 31 -17.27 -2.40 18.79
N GLU A 32 -16.23 -3.17 19.11
CA GLU A 32 -14.84 -2.81 18.80
C GLU A 32 -14.56 -2.77 17.30
N LYS A 33 -15.08 -3.74 16.54
CA LYS A 33 -14.85 -3.84 15.09
C LYS A 33 -15.48 -2.69 14.30
N PHE A 34 -16.66 -2.23 14.73
CA PHE A 34 -17.45 -1.25 13.98
C PHE A 34 -17.52 0.13 14.64
N GLY A 35 -16.92 0.30 15.84
CA GLY A 35 -16.93 1.57 16.58
C GLY A 35 -18.32 2.00 17.04
N VAL A 36 -19.25 1.05 17.20
CA VAL A 36 -20.65 1.29 17.59
C VAL A 36 -20.85 0.92 19.05
N SER A 37 -21.68 1.64 19.80
CA SER A 37 -21.88 1.32 21.21
C SER A 37 -22.60 -0.04 21.40
N PRO A 38 -22.28 -0.81 22.46
CA PRO A 38 -23.00 -2.05 22.77
C PRO A 38 -24.52 -1.87 22.87
N GLU A 39 -24.99 -0.74 23.41
CA GLU A 39 -26.40 -0.41 23.50
C GLU A 39 -27.03 -0.18 22.12
N GLU A 40 -26.32 0.52 21.24
CA GLU A 40 -26.78 0.75 19.86
C GLU A 40 -26.87 -0.56 19.06
N ILE A 41 -25.93 -1.48 19.24
CA ILE A 41 -25.98 -2.82 18.62
C ILE A 41 -27.22 -3.58 19.09
N ILE A 42 -27.50 -3.56 20.40
CA ILE A 42 -28.69 -4.21 20.95
C ILE A 42 -29.97 -3.55 20.41
N ILE A 43 -30.01 -2.22 20.32
CA ILE A 43 -31.14 -1.48 19.75
C ILE A 43 -31.33 -1.84 18.26
N LEU A 44 -30.25 -1.92 17.48
CA LEU A 44 -30.29 -2.29 16.06
C LEU A 44 -30.81 -3.71 15.87
N ALA A 45 -30.29 -4.66 16.66
CA ALA A 45 -30.74 -6.05 16.66
C ALA A 45 -32.23 -6.18 17.02
N LEU A 46 -32.68 -5.46 18.05
CA LEU A 46 -34.09 -5.46 18.48
C LEU A 46 -35.02 -4.77 17.48
N LYS A 47 -34.55 -3.74 16.77
CA LYS A 47 -35.34 -3.05 15.75
C LYS A 47 -35.55 -3.88 14.49
N GLY A 48 -34.74 -4.92 14.25
CA GLY A 48 -34.82 -5.76 13.04
C GLY A 48 -34.60 -5.03 11.72
N ASN A 49 -34.33 -3.71 11.76
CA ASN A 49 -34.09 -2.86 10.59
C ASN A 49 -32.63 -2.95 10.16
N PHE A 50 -32.21 -4.13 9.74
CA PHE A 50 -31.01 -4.25 8.95
C PHE A 50 -31.32 -3.64 7.58
N LYS A 51 -30.63 -2.55 7.21
CA LYS A 51 -30.66 -2.08 5.83
C LYS A 51 -30.15 -3.23 4.97
N LYS A 52 -31.06 -3.93 4.28
CA LYS A 52 -30.65 -4.74 3.14
C LYS A 52 -30.05 -3.76 2.14
N PRO A 53 -28.86 -4.04 1.58
CA PRO A 53 -28.30 -3.17 0.55
C PRO A 53 -29.32 -3.08 -0.59
N GLU A 54 -29.97 -1.93 -0.72
CA GLU A 54 -30.89 -1.68 -1.82
C GLU A 54 -30.06 -1.69 -3.11
N ASN A 55 -30.38 -2.61 -4.01
CA ASN A 55 -29.85 -2.69 -5.39
C ASN A 55 -28.38 -3.06 -5.57
N VAL A 56 -27.71 -3.70 -4.61
CA VAL A 56 -26.37 -4.28 -4.84
C VAL A 56 -26.48 -5.78 -5.04
N ASP A 57 -26.34 -6.22 -6.29
CA ASP A 57 -26.15 -7.62 -6.65
C ASP A 57 -24.71 -8.02 -6.28
N LEU A 58 -24.54 -8.50 -5.05
CA LEU A 58 -23.25 -8.91 -4.50
C LEU A 58 -22.57 -9.99 -5.36
N GLU A 59 -23.35 -10.93 -5.92
CA GLU A 59 -22.80 -11.98 -6.78
C GLU A 59 -22.22 -11.41 -8.08
N LYS A 60 -22.89 -10.41 -8.66
CA LYS A 60 -22.39 -9.72 -9.85
C LYS A 60 -21.10 -8.97 -9.53
N LEU A 61 -21.03 -8.31 -8.39
CA LEU A 61 -19.84 -7.57 -7.95
C LEU A 61 -18.66 -8.51 -7.73
N GLU A 62 -18.87 -9.64 -7.06
CA GLU A 62 -17.84 -10.67 -6.84
C GLU A 62 -17.33 -11.25 -8.17
N LYS A 63 -18.21 -11.52 -9.13
CA LYS A 63 -17.83 -11.97 -10.47
C LYS A 63 -17.01 -10.93 -11.24
N GLU A 64 -17.37 -9.64 -11.12
CA GLU A 64 -16.61 -8.55 -11.74
C GLU A 64 -15.20 -8.43 -11.14
N VAL A 65 -15.09 -8.52 -9.82
CA VAL A 65 -13.79 -8.53 -9.11
C VAL A 65 -12.93 -9.69 -9.58
N GLN A 66 -13.46 -10.92 -9.60
CA GLN A 66 -12.72 -12.09 -10.08
C GLN A 66 -12.26 -11.95 -11.54
N ASN A 67 -13.07 -11.30 -12.39
CA ASN A 67 -12.70 -11.06 -13.79
C ASN A 67 -11.60 -10.00 -13.91
N LEU A 68 -11.64 -8.97 -13.08
CA LEU A 68 -10.58 -7.96 -13.00
C LEU A 68 -9.26 -8.56 -12.52
N GLU A 69 -9.29 -9.39 -11.48
CA GLU A 69 -8.10 -10.10 -10.98
C GLU A 69 -7.44 -10.95 -12.08
N LYS A 70 -8.23 -11.69 -12.86
CA LYS A 70 -7.72 -12.46 -14.00
C LYS A 70 -7.05 -11.57 -15.05
N LYS A 71 -7.66 -10.44 -15.39
CA LYS A 71 -7.10 -9.49 -16.36
C LYS A 71 -5.80 -8.87 -15.87
N VAL A 72 -5.72 -8.51 -14.59
CA VAL A 72 -4.49 -8.01 -13.97
C VAL A 72 -3.40 -9.07 -14.06
N TRP A 73 -3.71 -10.31 -13.71
CA TRP A 73 -2.74 -11.40 -13.77
C TRP A 73 -2.22 -11.65 -15.20
N GLU A 74 -3.11 -11.61 -16.21
CA GLU A 74 -2.70 -11.72 -17.60
C GLU A 74 -1.80 -10.56 -18.05
N LEU A 75 -2.10 -9.34 -17.61
CA LEU A 75 -1.28 -8.16 -17.88
C LEU A 75 0.09 -8.26 -17.22
N GLU A 76 0.14 -8.65 -15.95
CA GLU A 76 1.39 -8.88 -15.22
C GLU A 76 2.25 -9.92 -15.91
N LYS A 77 1.66 -11.03 -16.36
CA LYS A 77 2.37 -12.07 -17.10
C LYS A 77 2.95 -11.55 -18.42
N ARG A 78 2.21 -10.71 -19.15
CA ARG A 78 2.70 -10.08 -20.39
C ARG A 78 3.78 -9.04 -20.14
N TYR A 79 3.68 -8.31 -19.03
CA TYR A 79 4.61 -7.23 -18.68
C TYR A 79 5.89 -7.73 -17.98
N ALA A 80 5.85 -8.91 -17.34
CA ALA A 80 6.98 -9.47 -16.60
C ALA A 80 8.29 -9.57 -17.42
N PRO A 81 8.29 -10.04 -18.68
CA PRO A 81 9.50 -10.05 -19.50
C PRO A 81 10.07 -8.66 -19.76
N LEU A 82 9.20 -7.67 -19.98
CA LEU A 82 9.62 -6.28 -20.21
C LEU A 82 10.22 -5.69 -18.94
N LYS A 83 9.60 -5.94 -17.78
CA LYS A 83 10.13 -5.54 -16.47
C LYS A 83 11.50 -6.15 -16.21
N PHE A 84 11.67 -7.45 -16.50
CA PHE A 84 12.95 -8.13 -16.35
C PHE A 84 14.03 -7.56 -17.28
N LYS A 85 13.69 -7.31 -18.55
CA LYS A 85 14.61 -6.68 -19.51
C LYS A 85 15.03 -5.28 -19.08
N ALA A 86 14.08 -4.46 -18.63
CA ALA A 86 14.36 -3.11 -18.15
C ALA A 86 15.28 -3.14 -16.92
N TYR A 87 15.02 -4.05 -15.98
CA TYR A 87 15.87 -4.23 -14.80
C TYR A 87 17.30 -4.62 -15.17
N ASN A 88 17.49 -5.61 -16.05
CA ASN A 88 18.83 -6.03 -16.46
C ASN A 88 19.59 -4.92 -17.19
N LEU A 89 18.93 -4.19 -18.09
CA LEU A 89 19.54 -3.03 -18.76
C LEU A 89 19.97 -1.96 -17.75
N PHE A 90 19.18 -1.73 -16.70
CA PHE A 90 19.54 -0.80 -15.65
C PHE A 90 20.78 -1.28 -14.88
N GLU A 91 20.83 -2.55 -14.48
CA GLU A 91 21.97 -3.14 -13.79
C GLU A 91 23.25 -3.13 -14.65
N GLU A 92 23.15 -3.46 -15.94
CA GLU A 92 24.25 -3.38 -16.90
C GLU A 92 24.79 -1.95 -17.00
N ASN A 93 23.91 -0.95 -17.13
CA ASN A 93 24.31 0.45 -17.19
C ASN A 93 24.96 0.93 -15.88
N LYS A 94 24.49 0.43 -14.74
CA LYS A 94 25.09 0.72 -13.43
C LYS A 94 26.50 0.14 -13.32
N LEU A 95 26.73 -1.08 -13.79
CA LEU A 95 28.07 -1.66 -13.85
C LEU A 95 29.01 -0.85 -14.75
N LEU A 96 28.54 -0.46 -15.93
CA LEU A 96 29.30 0.41 -16.85
C LEU A 96 29.64 1.76 -16.21
N ALA A 97 28.72 2.35 -15.44
CA ALA A 97 28.96 3.60 -14.73
C ALA A 97 30.05 3.45 -13.66
N ILE A 98 30.10 2.32 -12.95
CA ILE A 98 31.17 2.01 -11.98
C ILE A 98 32.52 1.92 -12.70
N GLU A 99 32.58 1.16 -13.79
CA GLU A 99 33.82 0.99 -14.57
C GLU A 99 34.33 2.33 -15.12
N LEU A 100 33.44 3.11 -15.75
CA LEU A 100 33.76 4.45 -16.26
C LEU A 100 34.25 5.38 -15.16
N SER A 101 33.66 5.32 -13.96
CA SER A 101 34.12 6.11 -12.81
C SER A 101 35.56 5.78 -12.44
N GLY A 102 35.91 4.49 -12.42
CA GLY A 102 37.29 4.01 -12.22
C GLY A 102 38.24 4.54 -13.29
N LEU A 103 37.89 4.36 -14.57
CA LEU A 103 38.71 4.82 -15.69
C LEU A 103 38.89 6.36 -15.70
N ILE A 104 37.86 7.12 -15.32
CA ILE A 104 37.97 8.58 -15.16
C ILE A 104 38.96 8.92 -14.05
N ALA A 105 38.90 8.24 -12.90
CA ALA A 105 39.82 8.47 -11.80
C ALA A 105 41.28 8.15 -12.20
N GLU A 106 41.50 7.02 -12.87
CA GLU A 106 42.81 6.64 -13.40
C GLU A 106 43.34 7.64 -14.42
N ASN A 107 42.51 8.09 -15.36
CA ASN A 107 42.90 9.09 -16.35
C ASN A 107 43.32 10.41 -15.69
N VAL A 108 42.58 10.85 -14.67
CA VAL A 108 42.90 12.05 -13.89
C VAL A 108 44.26 11.90 -13.20
N GLN A 109 44.51 10.74 -12.57
CA GLN A 109 45.80 10.46 -11.93
C GLN A 109 46.95 10.46 -12.94
N LEU A 110 46.79 9.80 -14.09
CA LEU A 110 47.79 9.75 -15.16
C LEU A 110 48.08 11.14 -15.74
N ARG A 111 47.05 11.94 -16.01
CA ARG A 111 47.23 13.32 -16.50
C ARG A 111 47.99 14.18 -15.50
N ARG A 112 47.70 14.07 -14.21
CA ARG A 112 48.44 14.76 -13.14
C ARG A 112 49.90 14.32 -13.11
N PHE A 113 50.16 13.02 -13.18
CA PHE A 113 51.52 12.46 -13.21
C PHE A 113 52.32 13.01 -14.40
N LEU A 114 51.71 13.07 -15.58
CA LEU A 114 52.31 13.61 -16.81
C LEU A 114 52.32 15.15 -16.88
N ARG A 115 51.87 15.86 -15.83
CA ARG A 115 51.71 17.33 -15.80
C ARG A 115 50.85 17.88 -16.95
N LYS A 116 49.90 17.08 -17.43
CA LYS A 116 48.91 17.49 -18.44
C LYS A 116 47.68 18.09 -17.76
N LYS A 117 46.97 18.97 -18.46
CA LYS A 117 45.70 19.53 -18.00
C LYS A 117 44.68 18.40 -17.82
N VAL A 118 43.97 18.41 -16.70
CA VAL A 118 42.84 17.52 -16.45
C VAL A 118 41.61 18.08 -17.15
N GLU A 119 41.02 17.29 -18.03
CA GLU A 119 39.76 17.61 -18.69
C GLU A 119 38.60 17.00 -17.93
N VAL A 120 37.53 17.76 -17.76
CA VAL A 120 36.33 17.32 -17.04
C VAL A 120 35.15 17.38 -18.00
N ASN A 121 34.62 16.23 -18.39
CA ASN A 121 33.38 16.15 -19.13
C ASN A 121 32.19 16.13 -18.13
N LYS A 122 31.45 17.23 -18.05
CA LYS A 122 30.32 17.38 -17.12
C LYS A 122 29.14 16.48 -17.48
N GLU A 123 28.84 16.32 -18.76
CA GLU A 123 27.75 15.48 -19.25
C GLU A 123 27.99 14.01 -18.91
N LEU A 124 29.21 13.53 -19.16
CA LEU A 124 29.62 12.17 -18.80
C LEU A 124 29.48 11.92 -17.29
N ARG A 125 29.93 12.88 -16.46
CA ARG A 125 29.78 12.79 -15.00
C ARG A 125 28.32 12.77 -14.57
N LYS A 126 27.44 13.54 -15.20
CA LYS A 126 26.01 13.55 -14.88
C LYS A 126 25.37 12.17 -15.16
N ILE A 127 25.69 11.57 -16.30
CA ILE A 127 25.19 10.23 -16.68
C ILE A 127 25.72 9.16 -15.71
N VAL A 128 27.02 9.16 -15.43
CA VAL A 128 27.64 8.21 -14.49
C VAL A 128 27.03 8.36 -13.10
N ASN A 129 26.89 9.59 -12.60
CA ASN A 129 26.30 9.84 -11.27
C ASN A 129 24.84 9.41 -11.18
N TYR A 130 24.05 9.56 -12.26
CA TYR A 130 22.67 9.09 -12.31
C TYR A 130 22.59 7.58 -12.04
N TYR A 131 23.38 6.78 -12.77
CA TYR A 131 23.37 5.32 -12.58
C TYR A 131 24.02 4.85 -11.28
N LEU A 132 24.93 5.65 -10.70
CA LEU A 132 25.48 5.39 -9.37
C LEU A 132 24.56 5.81 -8.22
N GLY A 133 23.44 6.49 -8.50
CA GLY A 133 22.55 7.03 -7.48
C GLY A 133 23.19 8.17 -6.66
N LEU A 134 24.18 8.86 -7.25
CA LEU A 134 24.93 9.96 -6.63
C LEU A 134 24.44 11.34 -7.09
N GLY A 135 23.51 11.39 -8.05
CA GLY A 135 22.84 12.62 -8.45
C GLY A 135 21.65 12.89 -7.53
N ALA A 136 21.87 13.68 -6.48
CA ALA A 136 20.79 14.34 -5.76
C ALA A 136 20.32 15.56 -6.59
N ASP A 137 19.02 15.59 -6.85
CA ASP A 137 18.17 16.78 -6.93
C ASP A 137 18.64 17.93 -7.84
N ASP A 138 18.31 17.83 -9.15
CA ASP A 138 17.97 19.01 -9.95
C ASP A 138 16.42 19.05 -10.07
N GLU A 139 15.71 19.25 -8.95
CA GLU A 139 14.43 19.97 -8.91
C GLU A 139 14.70 21.43 -8.52
#